data_AF-A0A970YEV4-F1
#
_entry.id   AF-A0A970YEV4-F1
#
_cell.length_a   1.000
_cell.length_b   1.000
_cell.length_c   1.000
_cell.angle_alpha   90.00
_cell.angle_beta   90.00
_cell.angle_gamma   90.00
#
_symmetry.space_group_name_H-M   'P 1'
#
loop_
_entity.id
_entity.type
_entity.pdbx_description
1 polymer ?
#
loop_
_entity_poly.entity_id
_entity_poly.type
_entity_poly.pdbx_seq_one_letter_code
_entity_poly.pdbx_strand_id
1 'polypeptide(L)'
;MRHWVGLVARAAAMPAWGWLALRTEIGVRLWGLQVVARALRTVWPEQAVWLLRKYGASIGQEPDINPPLVIHHALGDFSHLTIGSGCHLGKEVLLDLCDRVTIGAETTVSMRVMILTH
;
A
#
# COMPACT_ATOMS: atom_id res chain seq x y z
N MET A 1 -1.91 -15.55 -23.27
CA MET A 1 -1.08 -14.37 -23.63
C MET A 1 -0.65 -13.56 -22.40
N ARG A 2 -0.14 -14.18 -21.30
CA ARG A 2 0.22 -13.50 -20.03
C ARG A 2 1.59 -13.90 -19.47
N HIS A 3 2.61 -14.10 -20.30
CA HIS A 3 3.94 -14.53 -19.80
C HIS A 3 5.16 -13.79 -20.35
N TRP A 4 5.00 -12.80 -21.25
CA TRP A 4 6.14 -12.18 -21.94
C TRP A 4 6.39 -10.68 -21.62
N VAL A 5 5.51 -10.01 -20.87
CA VAL A 5 5.66 -8.56 -20.57
C VAL A 5 6.52 -8.28 -19.31
N GLY A 6 6.77 -9.29 -18.46
CA GLY A 6 7.40 -9.09 -17.15
C GLY A 6 8.93 -8.92 -17.16
N LEU A 7 9.62 -9.32 -18.22
CA LEU A 7 11.10 -9.39 -18.21
C LEU A 7 11.76 -8.06 -18.60
N VAL A 8 11.12 -7.24 -19.43
CA VAL A 8 11.66 -5.93 -19.87
C VAL A 8 11.37 -4.82 -18.84
N ALA A 9 10.26 -4.92 -18.09
CA ALA A 9 9.89 -3.92 -17.08
C ALA A 9 10.82 -3.92 -15.84
N ARG A 10 11.45 -5.05 -15.51
CA ARG A 10 12.26 -5.21 -14.29
C ARG A 10 13.62 -4.50 -14.37
N ALA A 11 14.20 -4.33 -15.55
CA ALA A 11 15.53 -3.72 -15.71
C ALA A 11 15.53 -2.18 -15.55
N ALA A 12 14.43 -1.51 -15.91
CA ALA A 12 14.29 -0.05 -15.72
C ALA A 12 13.78 0.34 -14.31
N ALA A 13 13.38 -0.63 -13.49
CA ALA A 13 12.71 -0.39 -12.20
C ALA A 13 13.68 -0.07 -11.05
N MET A 14 14.91 -0.60 -11.06
CA MET A 14 15.88 -0.44 -9.97
C MET A 14 16.15 1.03 -9.54
N PRO A 15 16.33 2.01 -10.44
CA PRO A 15 16.45 3.41 -10.03
C PRO A 15 15.14 4.00 -9.48
N ALA A 16 13.98 3.53 -9.95
CA ALA A 16 12.67 4.00 -9.47
C ALA A 16 12.36 3.54 -8.03
N TRP A 17 12.79 2.33 -7.65
CA TRP A 17 12.69 1.83 -6.28
C TRP A 17 13.60 2.59 -5.31
N GLY A 18 14.86 2.86 -5.71
CA GLY A 18 15.79 3.66 -4.92
C GLY A 18 15.27 5.09 -4.70
N TRP A 19 14.78 5.73 -5.76
CA TRP A 19 14.18 7.06 -5.68
C TRP A 19 12.92 7.09 -4.81
N LEU A 20 12.03 6.11 -4.96
CA LEU A 20 10.84 5.97 -4.12
C LEU A 20 11.19 5.80 -2.63
N ALA A 21 12.17 4.95 -2.34
CA ALA A 21 12.63 4.72 -0.98
C ALA A 21 13.20 6.00 -0.37
N LEU A 22 14.13 6.65 -1.09
CA LEU A 22 14.78 7.88 -0.63
C LEU A 22 13.78 9.01 -0.43
N ARG A 23 12.91 9.26 -1.42
CA ARG A 23 11.93 10.37 -1.35
C ARG A 23 10.93 10.16 -0.20
N THR A 24 10.55 8.92 0.08
CA THR A 24 9.62 8.63 1.18
C THR A 24 10.33 8.69 2.53
N GLU A 25 11.57 8.25 2.67
CA GLU A 25 12.32 8.37 3.93
C GLU A 25 12.60 9.83 4.30
N ILE A 26 13.14 10.61 3.36
CA ILE A 26 13.36 12.04 3.57
C ILE A 26 12.02 12.72 3.86
N GLY A 27 10.99 12.39 3.07
CA GLY A 27 9.67 12.97 3.22
C GLY A 27 9.04 12.68 4.59
N VAL A 28 9.18 11.45 5.08
CA VAL A 28 8.66 11.06 6.40
C VAL A 28 9.42 11.75 7.52
N ARG A 29 10.74 11.94 7.41
CA ARG A 29 11.51 12.69 8.41
C ARG A 29 11.12 14.17 8.48
N LEU A 30 10.77 14.78 7.35
CA LEU A 30 10.48 16.22 7.27
C LEU A 30 9.01 16.55 7.52
N TRP A 31 8.11 15.74 6.99
CA TRP A 31 6.67 16.01 7.05
C TRP A 31 5.91 14.95 7.84
N GLY A 32 6.37 13.70 7.88
CA GLY A 32 5.67 12.60 8.54
C GLY A 32 5.01 11.64 7.55
N LEU A 33 4.23 10.71 8.09
CA LEU A 33 3.67 9.58 7.35
C LEU A 33 2.69 9.99 6.23
N GLN A 34 2.14 11.20 6.26
CA GLN A 34 1.23 11.69 5.21
C GLN A 34 1.89 11.73 3.83
N VAL A 35 3.22 11.80 3.74
CA VAL A 35 3.93 11.69 2.45
C VAL A 35 3.74 10.30 1.85
N VAL A 36 3.75 9.26 2.69
CA VAL A 36 3.51 7.88 2.27
C VAL A 36 2.05 7.69 1.91
N ALA A 37 1.12 8.17 2.75
CA ALA A 37 -0.31 8.13 2.47
C ALA A 37 -0.65 8.81 1.12
N ARG A 38 0.00 9.94 0.81
CA ARG A 38 -0.15 10.60 -0.49
C ARG A 38 0.47 9.79 -1.63
N ALA A 39 1.62 9.15 -1.42
CA ALA A 39 2.26 8.31 -2.42
C ALA A 39 1.39 7.09 -2.78
N LEU A 40 0.70 6.49 -1.82
CA LEU A 40 -0.23 5.36 -2.04
C LEU A 40 -1.37 5.68 -3.02
N ARG A 41 -1.60 6.95 -3.35
CA ARG A 41 -2.57 7.37 -4.37
C ARG A 41 -2.04 7.29 -5.81
N THR A 42 -0.74 7.13 -6.02
CA THR A 42 -0.13 7.25 -7.35
C THR A 42 0.91 6.19 -7.70
N VAL A 43 1.37 5.41 -6.70
CA VAL A 43 2.34 4.34 -6.93
C VAL A 43 1.70 3.10 -7.56
N TRP A 44 2.55 2.21 -8.05
CA TRP A 44 2.15 0.94 -8.66
C TRP A 44 1.81 -0.10 -7.57
N PRO A 45 1.06 -1.17 -7.88
CA PRO A 45 0.66 -2.21 -6.92
C PRO A 45 1.81 -2.72 -6.03
N GLU A 46 2.93 -3.12 -6.64
CA GLU A 46 4.10 -3.65 -5.91
C GLU A 46 4.71 -2.61 -4.95
N GLN A 47 4.75 -1.35 -5.38
CA GLN A 47 5.26 -0.24 -4.58
C GLN A 47 4.32 0.08 -3.41
N ALA A 48 3.01 -0.03 -3.60
CA ALA A 48 2.05 0.15 -2.52
C ALA A 48 2.20 -0.91 -1.44
N VAL A 49 2.29 -2.19 -1.83
CA VAL A 49 2.55 -3.30 -0.91
C VAL A 49 3.85 -3.06 -0.13
N TRP A 50 4.92 -2.65 -0.83
CA TRP A 50 6.21 -2.36 -0.20
C TRP A 50 6.14 -1.19 0.78
N LEU A 51 5.49 -0.08 0.40
CA LEU A 51 5.33 1.08 1.29
C LEU A 51 4.51 0.71 2.52
N LEU A 52 3.38 0.02 2.35
CA LEU A 52 2.54 -0.41 3.46
C LEU A 52 3.34 -1.25 4.46
N ARG A 53 4.07 -2.28 3.98
CA ARG A 53 4.94 -3.11 4.82
C ARG A 53 6.07 -2.32 5.48
N LYS A 54 6.77 -1.48 4.71
CA LYS A 54 7.89 -0.66 5.21
C LYS A 54 7.49 0.23 6.38
N TYR A 55 6.27 0.77 6.32
CA TYR A 55 5.73 1.66 7.35
C TYR A 55 4.77 0.96 8.31
N GLY A 56 4.90 -0.36 8.50
CA GLY A 56 4.33 -1.06 9.66
C GLY A 56 3.10 -1.94 9.39
N ALA A 57 2.49 -1.88 8.22
CA ALA A 57 1.35 -2.76 7.92
C ALA A 57 1.78 -4.23 7.80
N SER A 58 0.94 -5.13 8.31
CA SER A 58 1.12 -6.56 8.12
C SER A 58 0.35 -7.01 6.89
N ILE A 59 1.06 -7.52 5.87
CA ILE A 59 0.44 -7.98 4.61
C ILE A 59 0.94 -9.39 4.30
N GLY A 60 0.00 -10.34 4.20
CA GLY A 60 0.23 -11.74 3.86
C GLY A 60 0.79 -11.97 2.45
N GLN A 61 0.88 -13.23 2.05
CA GLN A 61 1.42 -13.63 0.75
C GLN A 61 0.45 -13.33 -0.40
N GLU A 62 1.00 -13.19 -1.61
CA GLU A 62 0.23 -12.99 -2.84
C GLU A 62 -0.84 -11.87 -2.77
N PRO A 63 -0.51 -10.65 -2.29
CA PRO A 63 -1.47 -9.57 -2.22
C PRO A 63 -1.81 -9.02 -3.61
N ASP A 64 -3.10 -8.83 -3.89
CA ASP A 64 -3.60 -8.11 -5.07
C ASP A 64 -4.16 -6.75 -4.64
N ILE A 65 -3.26 -5.81 -4.32
CA ILE A 65 -3.61 -4.46 -3.85
C ILE A 65 -3.50 -3.49 -5.01
N ASN A 66 -4.61 -2.82 -5.35
CA ASN A 66 -4.70 -1.95 -6.51
C ASN A 66 -4.83 -0.48 -6.08
N PRO A 67 -3.73 0.31 -6.09
CA PRO A 67 -3.80 1.76 -5.94
C PRO A 67 -4.70 2.43 -7.00
N PRO A 68 -5.25 3.62 -6.73
CA PRO A 68 -5.01 4.47 -5.56
C PRO A 68 -5.61 3.90 -4.27
N LEU A 69 -4.90 4.02 -3.15
CA LEU A 69 -5.45 3.81 -1.80
C LEU A 69 -5.55 5.15 -1.08
N VAL A 70 -6.59 5.33 -0.28
CA VAL A 70 -6.77 6.50 0.59
C VAL A 70 -6.59 6.05 2.03
N ILE A 71 -5.50 6.49 2.66
CA ILE A 71 -5.27 6.21 4.09
C ILE A 71 -5.65 7.45 4.90
N HIS A 72 -6.48 7.25 5.92
CA HIS A 72 -6.89 8.27 6.86
C HIS A 72 -6.48 7.88 8.29
N HIS A 73 -6.23 8.87 9.15
CA HIS A 73 -5.84 8.72 10.55
C HIS A 73 -4.80 7.63 10.89
N ALA A 74 -3.76 7.49 10.06
CA ALA A 74 -2.62 6.65 10.40
C ALA A 74 -1.78 7.30 11.52
N LEU A 75 -1.89 6.77 12.74
CA LEU A 75 -1.30 7.31 13.98
C LEU A 75 0.22 7.06 14.07
N GLY A 76 0.99 7.68 13.17
CA GLY A 76 2.45 7.61 13.14
C GLY A 76 3.03 6.50 12.26
N ASP A 77 2.31 5.40 12.11
CA ASP A 77 2.63 4.31 11.17
C ASP A 77 1.35 3.61 10.63
N PHE A 78 1.52 2.50 9.91
CA PHE A 78 0.44 1.67 9.38
C PHE A 78 0.23 0.36 10.17
N SER A 79 0.72 0.27 11.41
CA SER A 79 0.62 -0.95 12.25
C SER A 79 -0.82 -1.38 12.57
N HIS A 80 -1.79 -0.45 12.49
CA HIS A 80 -3.21 -0.73 12.61
C HIS A 80 -3.79 -1.49 11.42
N LEU A 81 -3.07 -1.62 10.31
CA LEU A 81 -3.53 -2.34 9.12
C LEU A 81 -2.95 -3.75 9.07
N THR A 82 -3.84 -4.76 9.08
CA THR A 82 -3.49 -6.15 8.80
C THR A 82 -4.31 -6.66 7.61
N ILE A 83 -3.63 -7.24 6.61
CA ILE A 83 -4.22 -7.84 5.42
C ILE A 83 -3.71 -9.29 5.31
N GLY A 84 -4.62 -10.26 5.28
CA GLY A 84 -4.29 -11.67 5.13
C GLY A 84 -3.69 -12.04 3.77
N SER A 85 -3.28 -13.29 3.60
CA SER A 85 -2.79 -13.82 2.31
C SER A 85 -3.91 -13.91 1.27
N GLY A 86 -3.57 -13.73 0.00
CA GLY A 86 -4.51 -13.88 -1.12
C GLY A 86 -5.63 -12.84 -1.15
N CYS A 87 -5.45 -11.70 -0.48
CA CYS A 87 -6.47 -10.64 -0.45
C CYS A 87 -6.44 -9.78 -1.72
N HIS A 88 -7.63 -9.38 -2.16
CA HIS A 88 -7.82 -8.37 -3.20
C HIS A 88 -8.30 -7.06 -2.59
N LEU A 89 -7.55 -5.98 -2.79
CA LEU A 89 -8.01 -4.62 -2.50
C LEU A 89 -8.19 -3.85 -3.79
N GLY A 90 -9.41 -3.39 -4.02
CA GLY A 90 -9.76 -2.60 -5.17
C GLY A 90 -9.22 -1.17 -5.15
N LYS A 91 -9.30 -0.54 -6.32
CA LYS A 91 -9.00 0.87 -6.53
C LYS A 91 -9.89 1.76 -5.67
N GLU A 92 -9.30 2.85 -5.19
CA GLU A 92 -9.97 3.90 -4.43
C GLU A 92 -10.55 3.43 -3.10
N VAL A 93 -10.06 2.31 -2.55
CA VAL A 93 -10.40 1.88 -1.19
C VAL A 93 -9.86 2.90 -0.19
N LEU A 94 -10.71 3.28 0.77
CA LEU A 94 -10.38 4.12 1.90
C LEU A 94 -10.27 3.29 3.17
N LEU A 95 -9.17 3.45 3.89
CA LEU A 95 -8.91 2.82 5.18
C LEU A 95 -8.66 3.92 6.22
N ASP A 96 -9.59 4.07 7.16
CA ASP A 96 -9.38 4.85 8.38
C ASP A 96 -8.69 3.96 9.42
N LEU A 97 -7.49 4.37 9.83
CA LEU A 97 -6.62 3.64 10.74
C LEU A 97 -6.57 4.26 12.15
N CYS A 98 -7.61 5.02 12.54
CA CYS A 98 -7.77 5.49 13.92
C CYS A 98 -7.71 4.31 14.91
N ASP A 99 -8.38 3.20 14.57
CA ASP A 99 -8.24 1.90 15.23
C ASP A 99 -7.87 0.80 14.21
N ARG A 100 -7.71 -0.43 14.69
CA ARG A 100 -7.26 -1.58 13.93
C ARG A 100 -8.25 -1.98 12.84
N VAL A 101 -7.73 -2.13 11.62
CA VAL A 101 -8.41 -2.74 10.48
C VAL A 101 -7.74 -4.08 10.16
N THR A 102 -8.50 -5.17 10.29
CA THR A 102 -8.04 -6.52 9.94
C THR A 102 -8.88 -7.09 8.80
N ILE A 103 -8.25 -7.34 7.66
CA ILE A 103 -8.83 -8.02 6.51
C ILE A 103 -8.33 -9.47 6.53
N GLY A 104 -9.25 -10.43 6.64
CA GLY A 104 -8.93 -11.86 6.70
C GLY A 104 -8.35 -12.40 5.39
N ALA A 105 -7.73 -13.58 5.43
CA ALA A 105 -7.20 -14.22 4.22
C ALA A 105 -8.30 -14.44 3.16
N GLU A 106 -7.89 -14.48 1.88
CA GLU A 106 -8.76 -14.72 0.72
C GLU A 106 -9.97 -13.77 0.63
N THR A 107 -9.86 -12.58 1.23
CA THR A 107 -10.94 -11.59 1.25
C THR A 107 -10.81 -10.60 0.10
N THR A 108 -11.94 -10.25 -0.51
CA THR A 108 -12.03 -9.21 -1.52
C THR A 108 -12.68 -7.95 -0.93
N VAL A 109 -11.95 -6.84 -0.94
CA VAL A 109 -12.47 -5.50 -0.69
C VAL A 109 -12.63 -4.81 -2.04
N SER A 110 -13.87 -4.65 -2.48
CA SER A 110 -14.16 -4.10 -3.80
C SER A 110 -13.78 -2.62 -3.92
N MET A 111 -13.77 -2.12 -5.15
CA MET A 111 -13.43 -0.74 -5.49
C MET A 111 -14.28 0.23 -4.66
N ARG A 112 -13.68 1.32 -4.17
CA ARG A 112 -14.36 2.42 -3.44
C ARG A 112 -15.03 2.03 -2.13
N VAL A 113 -14.75 0.85 -1.58
CA VAL A 113 -15.15 0.53 -0.20
C VAL A 113 -14.43 1.46 0.77
N MET A 114 -15.16 1.92 1.79
CA MET A 114 -14.63 2.71 2.90
C MET A 114 -14.76 1.90 4.18
N ILE A 115 -13.65 1.71 4.88
CA ILE A 115 -13.61 1.09 6.22
C ILE A 115 -13.26 2.20 7.20
N LEU A 116 -14.19 2.49 8.12
CA LEU A 116 -14.10 3.59 9.08
C LEU A 116 -14.00 3.04 10.51
N THR A 117 -13.12 3.61 11.33
CA THR A 117 -12.84 3.15 12.71
C THR A 117 -12.91 4.27 13.77
N HIS A 118 -13.42 5.46 13.39
CA HIS A 118 -13.50 6.67 14.23
C HIS A 118 -14.09 6.44 15.62
#